data_AF-A0A1G7LQX9-F1
#
_entry.id   AF-A0A1G7LQX9-F1
#
_cell.length_a   1.000
_cell.length_b   1.000
_cell.length_c   1.000
_cell.angle_alpha   90.00
_cell.angle_beta   90.00
_cell.angle_gamma   90.00
#
_symmetry.space_group_name_H-M   'P 1'
#
loop_
_entity.id
_entity.type
_entity.pdbx_description
1 polymer ?
#
loop_
_entity_poly.entity_id
_entity_poly.type
_entity_poly.pdbx_seq_one_letter_code
_entity_poly.pdbx_strand_id
1 'polypeptide(L)'
;MTRLVCLAGLLLFALGMRAQESCSDAEQLEAHLKAAPTCEKAAVMMKDCAWGSSADSGFSSIVVKKCEATFLKQLSTSAKRRYVQEMQICWKTEELQMGTMYISFAALCAADVAKAYATNPARRSAPELQASFDCKKASTPLERAICSDAELGEEDVILSRIYSRTMASLKASHYQPILLEDQRAWLQKLPGVCNVSAPVTQKALQCLRQEIKVRYSLIDSCSEEGPGNKQVYLTCLHDKSILRGYGDNPE
;
A
#
# COMPACT_ATOMS: atom_id res chain seq x y z
N MET A 1 21.10 42.98 -39.95
CA MET A 1 21.45 42.88 -38.53
C MET A 1 20.22 42.41 -37.76
N THR A 2 20.38 41.28 -37.11
CA THR A 2 19.36 40.30 -36.71
C THR A 2 18.63 40.75 -35.43
N ARG A 3 17.31 40.92 -35.50
CA ARG A 3 16.43 41.08 -34.32
C ARG A 3 15.26 40.11 -34.44
N LEU A 4 15.43 38.87 -33.97
CA LEU A 4 14.33 37.89 -33.87
C LEU A 4 14.75 36.64 -33.07
N VAL A 5 15.16 36.80 -31.82
CA VAL A 5 15.23 35.68 -30.85
C VAL A 5 14.95 36.26 -29.47
N CYS A 6 13.74 36.06 -28.92
CA CYS A 6 13.46 36.15 -27.46
C CYS A 6 12.01 35.86 -27.04
N LEU A 7 11.08 35.57 -27.96
CA LEU A 7 9.66 35.35 -27.59
C LEU A 7 9.29 33.89 -27.28
N ALA A 8 10.16 32.92 -27.58
CA ALA A 8 9.86 31.49 -27.35
C ALA A 8 10.13 30.99 -25.92
N GLY A 9 10.89 31.75 -25.10
CA GLY A 9 11.28 31.32 -23.75
C GLY A 9 10.25 31.59 -22.66
N LEU A 10 9.36 32.57 -22.83
CA LEU A 10 8.41 33.01 -21.80
C LEU A 10 7.15 32.13 -21.69
N LEU A 11 6.81 31.37 -22.73
CA LEU A 11 5.61 30.51 -22.73
C LEU A 11 5.82 29.17 -21.99
N LEU A 12 7.07 28.71 -21.84
CA LEU A 12 7.37 27.44 -21.15
C LEU A 12 7.40 27.57 -19.62
N PHE A 13 7.67 28.77 -19.07
CA PHE A 13 7.64 29.01 -17.63
C PHE A 13 6.22 29.16 -17.05
N ALA A 14 5.25 29.63 -17.84
CA ALA A 14 3.88 29.88 -17.35
C ALA A 14 3.08 28.59 -17.06
N LEU A 15 3.42 27.47 -17.72
CA LEU A 15 2.73 26.19 -17.54
C LEU A 15 3.09 25.51 -16.20
N GLY A 16 4.33 25.67 -15.73
CA GLY A 16 4.77 25.12 -14.44
C GLY A 16 4.21 25.87 -13.23
N MET A 17 4.06 27.21 -13.32
CA MET A 17 3.54 28.01 -12.19
C MET A 17 2.05 27.76 -11.91
N ARG A 18 1.23 27.45 -12.92
CA ARG A 18 -0.22 27.24 -12.75
C ARG A 18 -0.57 25.98 -11.95
N ALA A 19 0.23 24.92 -12.05
CA ALA A 19 0.00 23.70 -11.27
C ALA A 19 0.30 23.93 -9.78
N GLN A 20 1.36 24.67 -9.47
CA GLN A 20 1.80 24.96 -8.10
C GLN A 20 0.78 25.81 -7.32
N GLU A 21 0.18 26.83 -7.95
CA GLU A 21 -0.85 27.67 -7.31
C GLU A 21 -2.10 26.85 -6.93
N SER A 22 -2.45 25.85 -7.74
CA SER A 22 -3.66 25.05 -7.53
C SER A 22 -3.59 24.09 -6.34
N CYS A 23 -2.39 23.82 -5.80
CA CYS A 23 -2.15 22.87 -4.74
C CYS A 23 -1.88 23.52 -3.37
N SER A 24 -1.57 24.83 -3.30
CA SER A 24 -1.13 25.48 -2.05
C SER A 24 -2.25 25.93 -1.11
N ASP A 25 -3.48 25.98 -1.62
CA ASP A 25 -4.67 26.37 -0.87
C ASP A 25 -5.67 25.21 -0.81
N ALA A 26 -6.11 24.84 0.39
CA ALA A 26 -6.96 23.66 0.58
C ALA A 26 -8.35 23.84 -0.05
N GLU A 27 -8.96 25.02 0.08
CA GLU A 27 -10.29 25.29 -0.49
C GLU A 27 -10.25 25.26 -2.02
N GLN A 28 -9.20 25.86 -2.60
CA GLN A 28 -8.97 25.84 -4.03
C GLN A 28 -8.70 24.43 -4.55
N LEU A 29 -7.87 23.63 -3.86
CA LEU A 29 -7.62 22.25 -4.23
C LEU A 29 -8.90 21.41 -4.15
N GLU A 30 -9.70 21.55 -3.09
CA GLU A 30 -11.01 20.90 -3.01
C GLU A 30 -11.91 21.27 -4.18
N ALA A 31 -11.99 22.56 -4.53
CA ALA A 31 -12.79 23.04 -5.64
C ALA A 31 -12.31 22.43 -6.97
N HIS A 32 -11.00 22.35 -7.20
CA HIS A 32 -10.43 21.70 -8.37
C HIS A 32 -10.70 20.20 -8.42
N LEU A 33 -10.55 19.48 -7.30
CA LEU A 33 -10.87 18.05 -7.22
C LEU A 33 -12.36 17.77 -7.49
N LYS A 34 -13.25 18.62 -6.96
CA LYS A 34 -14.70 18.56 -7.23
C LYS A 34 -15.00 18.85 -8.70
N ALA A 35 -14.38 19.87 -9.27
CA ALA A 35 -14.57 20.30 -10.66
C ALA A 35 -13.88 19.42 -11.71
N ALA A 36 -12.93 18.57 -11.30
CA ALA A 36 -12.18 17.70 -12.22
C ALA A 36 -13.15 16.86 -13.09
N PRO A 37 -12.95 16.81 -14.42
CA PRO A 37 -13.96 16.25 -15.33
C PRO A 37 -14.12 14.73 -15.22
N THR A 38 -13.10 14.03 -14.72
CA THR A 38 -13.16 12.59 -14.46
C THR A 38 -12.58 12.26 -13.10
N CYS A 39 -12.98 11.11 -12.55
CA CYS A 39 -12.44 10.62 -11.30
C CYS A 39 -10.93 10.33 -11.38
N GLU A 40 -10.45 9.85 -12.53
CA GLU A 40 -9.03 9.62 -12.80
C GLU A 40 -8.21 10.91 -12.72
N LYS A 41 -8.71 11.99 -13.35
CA LYS A 41 -8.04 13.30 -13.30
C LYS A 41 -8.02 13.87 -11.89
N ALA A 42 -9.09 13.68 -11.11
CA ALA A 42 -9.12 14.08 -9.71
C ALA A 42 -8.08 13.31 -8.88
N ALA A 43 -7.97 11.99 -9.08
CA ALA A 43 -7.01 11.16 -8.38
C ALA A 43 -5.55 11.48 -8.74
N VAL A 44 -5.25 11.74 -10.03
CA VAL A 44 -3.92 12.20 -10.46
C VAL A 44 -3.58 13.55 -9.84
N MET A 45 -4.51 14.52 -9.90
CA MET A 45 -4.31 15.83 -9.29
C MET A 45 -4.06 15.75 -7.79
N MET A 46 -4.84 14.96 -7.05
CA MET A 46 -4.61 14.77 -5.62
C MET A 46 -3.21 14.23 -5.34
N LYS A 47 -2.74 13.26 -6.13
CA LYS A 47 -1.41 12.67 -5.98
C LYS A 47 -0.30 13.67 -6.26
N ASP A 48 -0.45 14.46 -7.31
CA ASP A 48 0.51 15.51 -7.68
C ASP A 48 0.52 16.65 -6.65
N CYS A 49 -0.63 16.93 -6.02
CA CYS A 49 -0.81 17.92 -4.97
C CYS A 49 -0.80 17.30 -3.55
N ALA A 50 -0.18 16.14 -3.30
CA ALA A 50 -0.22 15.52 -1.99
C ALA A 50 0.46 16.40 -0.92
N TRP A 51 -0.21 16.64 0.22
CA TRP A 51 0.32 17.52 1.28
C TRP A 51 1.21 16.79 2.29
N GLY A 52 1.19 15.46 2.30
CA GLY A 52 1.89 14.67 3.32
C GLY A 52 1.32 14.89 4.71
N SER A 53 0.03 15.23 4.81
CA SER A 53 -0.64 15.51 6.09
C SER A 53 -2.02 14.87 6.17
N SER A 54 -2.65 14.95 7.34
CA SER A 54 -4.02 14.43 7.52
C SER A 54 -5.06 15.14 6.66
N ALA A 55 -4.76 16.34 6.13
CA ALA A 55 -5.62 17.06 5.19
C ALA A 55 -5.92 16.24 3.93
N ASP A 56 -4.97 15.40 3.49
CA ASP A 56 -5.13 14.52 2.34
C ASP A 56 -6.30 13.53 2.52
N SER A 57 -6.73 13.25 3.76
CA SER A 57 -7.93 12.43 4.00
C SER A 57 -9.20 13.09 3.45
N GLY A 58 -9.32 14.42 3.60
CA GLY A 58 -10.43 15.20 3.07
C GLY A 58 -10.42 15.20 1.54
N PHE A 59 -9.25 15.43 0.94
CA PHE A 59 -9.07 15.38 -0.51
C PHE A 59 -9.35 13.98 -1.08
N SER A 60 -8.88 12.93 -0.40
CA SER A 60 -9.15 11.53 -0.77
C SER A 60 -10.64 11.23 -0.76
N SER A 61 -11.39 11.67 0.25
CA SER A 61 -12.83 11.45 0.31
C SER A 61 -13.57 12.01 -0.92
N ILE A 62 -13.16 13.21 -1.39
CA ILE A 62 -13.71 13.83 -2.60
C ILE A 62 -13.43 12.95 -3.82
N VAL A 63 -12.18 12.50 -3.98
CA VAL A 63 -11.75 11.66 -5.11
C VAL A 63 -12.45 10.30 -5.07
N VAL A 64 -12.42 9.61 -3.93
CA VAL A 64 -13.05 8.30 -3.73
C VAL A 64 -14.53 8.36 -4.06
N LYS A 65 -15.27 9.33 -3.53
CA LYS A 65 -16.70 9.50 -3.82
C LYS A 65 -16.96 9.71 -5.32
N LYS A 66 -16.12 10.50 -6.00
CA LYS A 66 -16.21 10.71 -7.45
C LYS A 66 -15.93 9.42 -8.23
N CYS A 67 -14.93 8.64 -7.81
CA CYS A 67 -14.60 7.33 -8.39
C CYS A 67 -15.75 6.32 -8.19
N GLU A 68 -16.22 6.13 -6.96
CA GLU A 68 -17.25 5.17 -6.59
C GLU A 68 -18.56 5.38 -7.35
N ALA A 69 -18.93 6.63 -7.64
CA ALA A 69 -20.11 6.95 -8.43
C ALA A 69 -20.11 6.28 -9.83
N THR A 70 -18.94 5.93 -10.37
CA THR A 70 -18.80 5.33 -11.70
C THR A 70 -18.92 3.80 -11.69
N PHE A 71 -18.62 3.13 -10.58
CA PHE A 71 -18.52 1.67 -10.55
C PHE A 71 -19.25 0.97 -9.40
N LEU A 72 -19.42 1.61 -8.25
CA LEU A 72 -19.76 0.91 -7.00
C LEU A 72 -21.11 0.18 -7.06
N LYS A 73 -22.10 0.78 -7.74
CA LYS A 73 -23.43 0.20 -7.96
C LYS A 73 -23.44 -1.01 -8.90
N GLN A 74 -22.39 -1.17 -9.71
CA GLN A 74 -22.28 -2.23 -10.72
C GLN A 74 -21.49 -3.44 -10.20
N LEU A 75 -20.90 -3.35 -9.00
CA LEU A 75 -20.10 -4.44 -8.45
C LEU A 75 -21.00 -5.59 -7.96
N SER A 76 -20.54 -6.81 -8.21
CA SER A 76 -21.06 -7.99 -7.52
C SER A 76 -20.71 -7.93 -6.03
N THR A 77 -21.38 -8.74 -5.20
CA THR A 77 -21.07 -8.84 -3.76
C THR A 77 -19.60 -9.18 -3.51
N SER A 78 -19.03 -10.11 -4.28
CA SER A 78 -17.63 -10.53 -4.11
C SER A 78 -16.66 -9.42 -4.53
N ALA A 79 -16.93 -8.72 -5.64
CA ALA A 79 -16.11 -7.59 -6.07
C ALA A 79 -16.21 -6.40 -5.09
N LYS A 80 -17.39 -6.18 -4.48
CA LYS A 80 -17.58 -5.16 -3.45
C LYS A 80 -16.79 -5.48 -2.18
N ARG A 81 -16.77 -6.74 -1.74
CA ARG A 81 -15.92 -7.18 -0.61
C ARG A 81 -14.45 -6.96 -0.91
N ARG A 82 -14.01 -7.35 -2.12
CA ARG A 82 -12.65 -7.08 -2.59
C ARG A 82 -12.30 -5.59 -2.50
N TYR A 83 -13.17 -4.72 -3.01
CA TYR A 83 -12.96 -3.28 -2.96
C TYR A 83 -12.81 -2.77 -1.52
N VAL A 84 -13.72 -3.15 -0.63
CA VAL A 84 -13.67 -2.78 0.80
C VAL A 84 -12.39 -3.28 1.46
N GLN A 85 -12.01 -4.53 1.23
CA GLN A 85 -10.79 -5.12 1.77
C GLN A 85 -9.54 -4.37 1.29
N GLU A 86 -9.46 -4.05 0.00
CA GLU A 86 -8.33 -3.27 -0.54
C GLU A 86 -8.22 -1.86 0.05
N MET A 87 -9.36 -1.23 0.36
CA MET A 87 -9.43 0.07 1.05
C MET A 87 -8.99 -0.06 2.51
N GLN A 88 -9.39 -1.12 3.22
CA GLN A 88 -8.96 -1.38 4.59
C GLN A 88 -7.45 -1.63 4.69
N ILE A 89 -6.90 -2.39 3.74
CA ILE A 89 -5.46 -2.65 3.68
C ILE A 89 -4.66 -1.34 3.54
N CYS A 90 -5.19 -0.32 2.84
CA CYS A 90 -4.50 0.98 2.75
C CYS A 90 -4.27 1.62 4.11
N TRP A 91 -5.20 1.47 5.07
CA TRP A 91 -5.04 2.02 6.42
C TRP A 91 -4.20 1.11 7.31
N LYS A 92 -4.43 -0.20 7.24
CA LYS A 92 -3.71 -1.19 8.06
C LYS A 92 -2.21 -1.24 7.80
N THR A 93 -1.78 -1.00 6.55
CA THR A 93 -0.34 -0.89 6.23
C THR A 93 0.31 0.34 6.87
N GLU A 94 -0.46 1.41 7.10
CA GLU A 94 0.05 2.70 7.57
C GLU A 94 -0.23 2.93 9.08
N GLU A 95 -1.15 2.19 9.70
CA GLU A 95 -1.38 2.14 11.17
C GLU A 95 -0.14 1.68 11.95
N LEU A 96 0.76 0.97 11.28
CA LEU A 96 2.04 0.55 11.83
C LEU A 96 3.01 1.72 12.02
N GLN A 97 2.63 2.95 11.67
CA GLN A 97 3.50 4.10 11.58
C GLN A 97 2.88 5.32 12.27
N MET A 98 3.69 6.08 13.00
CA MET A 98 3.23 7.28 13.72
C MET A 98 3.37 8.54 12.85
N GLY A 99 2.33 9.38 12.82
CA GLY A 99 2.39 10.73 12.26
C GLY A 99 1.44 10.98 11.08
N THR A 100 1.24 12.27 10.77
CA THR A 100 0.26 12.69 9.74
C THR A 100 0.68 12.36 8.30
N MET A 101 1.96 12.07 8.08
CA MET A 101 2.47 11.66 6.78
C MET A 101 1.91 10.30 6.35
N TYR A 102 1.83 9.33 7.26
CA TYR A 102 1.28 8.00 6.97
C TYR A 102 -0.24 8.02 6.77
N ILE A 103 -0.93 8.95 7.44
CA ILE A 103 -2.34 9.26 7.14
C ILE A 103 -2.49 9.72 5.68
N SER A 104 -1.57 10.56 5.19
CA SER A 104 -1.56 10.99 3.78
C SER A 104 -1.32 9.81 2.83
N PHE A 105 -0.37 8.93 3.14
CA PHE A 105 -0.10 7.75 2.31
C PHE A 105 -1.30 6.79 2.24
N ALA A 106 -1.98 6.56 3.37
CA ALA A 106 -3.21 5.77 3.39
C ALA A 106 -4.31 6.43 2.54
N ALA A 107 -4.48 7.74 2.66
CA ALA A 107 -5.45 8.51 1.89
C ALA A 107 -5.18 8.47 0.39
N LEU A 108 -3.91 8.59 -0.03
CA LEU A 108 -3.49 8.45 -1.43
C LEU A 108 -3.70 7.02 -1.95
N CYS A 109 -3.38 6.01 -1.14
CA CYS A 109 -3.65 4.60 -1.48
C CYS A 109 -5.14 4.37 -1.75
N ALA A 110 -6.01 4.86 -0.87
CA ALA A 110 -7.46 4.74 -1.02
C ALA A 110 -7.97 5.40 -2.31
N ALA A 111 -7.47 6.60 -2.64
CA ALA A 111 -7.79 7.29 -3.88
C ALA A 111 -7.33 6.50 -5.12
N ASP A 112 -6.11 5.94 -5.09
CA ASP A 112 -5.57 5.12 -6.18
C ASP A 112 -6.33 3.78 -6.35
N VAL A 113 -6.78 3.15 -5.26
CA VAL A 113 -7.65 1.96 -5.31
C VAL A 113 -8.98 2.31 -5.98
N ALA A 114 -9.64 3.40 -5.55
CA ALA A 114 -10.91 3.84 -6.14
C ALA A 114 -10.75 4.19 -7.63
N LYS A 115 -9.66 4.86 -8.01
CA LYS A 115 -9.30 5.13 -9.41
C LYS A 115 -9.15 3.84 -10.20
N ALA A 116 -8.43 2.86 -9.67
CA ALA A 116 -8.20 1.58 -10.34
C ALA A 116 -9.51 0.82 -10.61
N TYR A 117 -10.48 0.84 -9.69
CA TYR A 117 -11.81 0.24 -9.93
C TYR A 117 -12.60 1.02 -10.98
N ALA A 118 -12.51 2.35 -10.99
CA ALA A 118 -13.18 3.18 -11.98
C ALA A 118 -12.65 2.95 -13.42
N THR A 119 -11.34 2.74 -13.58
CA THR A 119 -10.70 2.68 -14.91
C THR A 119 -10.41 1.25 -15.39
N ASN A 120 -10.39 0.24 -14.52
CA ASN A 120 -10.05 -1.13 -14.89
C ASN A 120 -11.24 -2.09 -14.73
N PRO A 121 -11.91 -2.51 -15.82
CA PRO A 121 -12.98 -3.52 -15.77
C PRO A 121 -12.57 -4.84 -15.11
N ALA A 122 -11.31 -5.28 -15.30
CA ALA A 122 -10.84 -6.54 -14.73
C ALA A 122 -10.79 -6.50 -13.19
N ARG A 123 -10.49 -5.34 -12.60
CA ARG A 123 -10.60 -5.12 -11.14
C ARG A 123 -12.05 -5.29 -10.66
N ARG A 124 -13.02 -4.75 -11.41
CA ARG A 124 -14.45 -4.81 -11.06
C ARG A 124 -15.05 -6.21 -11.16
N SER A 125 -14.48 -7.07 -12.00
CA SER A 125 -14.88 -8.47 -12.12
C SER A 125 -14.05 -9.43 -11.25
N ALA A 126 -13.02 -8.94 -10.55
CA ALA A 126 -12.15 -9.79 -9.75
C ALA A 126 -12.91 -10.34 -8.53
N PRO A 127 -12.69 -11.61 -8.17
CA PRO A 127 -13.22 -12.17 -6.93
C PRO A 127 -12.54 -11.55 -5.72
N GLU A 128 -13.16 -11.76 -4.56
CA GLU A 128 -12.61 -11.46 -3.24
C GLU A 128 -11.13 -11.86 -3.11
N LEU A 129 -10.33 -11.00 -2.46
CA LEU A 129 -8.89 -11.19 -2.37
C LEU A 129 -8.59 -12.18 -1.23
N GLN A 130 -8.25 -13.41 -1.60
CA GLN A 130 -8.00 -14.50 -0.66
C GLN A 130 -6.52 -14.67 -0.28
N ALA A 131 -5.61 -14.18 -1.11
CA ALA A 131 -4.17 -14.21 -0.90
C ALA A 131 -3.50 -13.21 -1.84
N SER A 132 -2.20 -12.98 -1.66
CA SER A 132 -1.37 -12.21 -2.59
C SER A 132 -1.05 -12.95 -3.89
N PHE A 133 -1.44 -14.23 -3.99
CA PHE A 133 -1.22 -15.12 -5.14
C PHE A 133 -2.53 -15.81 -5.59
N ASP A 134 -2.47 -16.52 -6.72
CA ASP A 134 -3.61 -17.28 -7.23
C ASP A 134 -3.84 -18.56 -6.43
N CYS A 135 -4.89 -18.57 -5.61
CA CYS A 135 -5.24 -19.71 -4.77
C CYS A 135 -5.51 -21.01 -5.54
N LYS A 136 -5.80 -20.95 -6.84
CA LYS A 136 -5.93 -22.15 -7.69
C LYS A 136 -4.59 -22.84 -7.92
N LYS A 137 -3.48 -22.13 -7.70
CA LYS A 137 -2.11 -22.63 -7.84
C LYS A 137 -1.48 -23.03 -6.50
N ALA A 138 -2.23 -22.96 -5.40
CA ALA A 138 -1.76 -23.33 -4.08
C ALA A 138 -1.34 -24.81 -4.04
N SER A 139 -0.08 -25.06 -3.73
CA SER A 139 0.58 -26.37 -3.81
C SER A 139 1.13 -26.82 -2.46
N THR A 140 1.50 -25.90 -1.57
CA THR A 140 2.02 -26.22 -0.24
C THR A 140 0.94 -26.18 0.84
N PRO A 141 1.12 -26.85 2.00
CA PRO A 141 0.22 -26.71 3.15
C PRO A 141 0.07 -25.26 3.62
N LEU A 142 1.14 -24.46 3.57
CA LEU A 142 1.11 -23.04 3.89
C LEU A 142 0.24 -22.24 2.92
N GLU A 143 0.45 -22.42 1.60
CA GLU A 143 -0.35 -21.73 0.58
C GLU A 143 -1.83 -22.08 0.70
N ARG A 144 -2.15 -23.36 0.95
CA ARG A 144 -3.53 -23.78 1.21
C ARG A 144 -4.10 -23.19 2.49
N ALA A 145 -3.30 -23.06 3.55
CA ALA A 145 -3.72 -22.40 4.79
C ALA A 145 -4.10 -20.93 4.52
N ILE A 146 -3.23 -20.19 3.83
CA ILE A 146 -3.47 -18.78 3.46
C ILE A 146 -4.76 -18.65 2.65
N CYS A 147 -4.95 -19.51 1.64
CA CYS A 147 -6.12 -19.44 0.77
C CYS A 147 -7.45 -19.90 1.41
N SER A 148 -7.41 -20.63 2.52
CA SER A 148 -8.62 -21.15 3.18
C SER A 148 -9.09 -20.32 4.36
N ASP A 149 -8.31 -19.32 4.78
CA ASP A 149 -8.59 -18.48 5.94
C ASP A 149 -8.52 -17.00 5.57
N ALA A 150 -9.66 -16.31 5.61
CA ALA A 150 -9.77 -14.93 5.12
C ALA A 150 -8.86 -13.94 5.87
N GLU A 151 -8.73 -14.10 7.19
CA GLU A 151 -7.88 -13.22 8.01
C GLU A 151 -6.39 -13.44 7.67
N LEU A 152 -5.95 -14.70 7.59
CA LEU A 152 -4.57 -15.02 7.19
C LEU A 152 -4.27 -14.58 5.75
N GLY A 153 -5.23 -14.75 4.84
CA GLY A 153 -5.16 -14.26 3.47
C GLY A 153 -4.95 -12.75 3.38
N GLU A 154 -5.62 -11.98 4.23
CA GLU A 154 -5.42 -10.53 4.34
C GLU A 154 -4.02 -10.18 4.84
N GLU A 155 -3.51 -10.87 5.86
CA GLU A 155 -2.14 -10.64 6.36
C GLU A 155 -1.08 -10.95 5.29
N ASP A 156 -1.28 -12.00 4.49
CA ASP A 156 -0.41 -12.34 3.36
C ASP A 156 -0.40 -11.21 2.30
N VAL A 157 -1.56 -10.63 2.00
CA VAL A 157 -1.65 -9.48 1.09
C VAL A 157 -0.89 -8.27 1.64
N ILE A 158 -1.02 -7.98 2.92
CA ILE A 158 -0.32 -6.86 3.58
C ILE A 158 1.19 -7.06 3.52
N LEU A 159 1.66 -8.25 3.90
CA LEU A 159 3.08 -8.61 3.80
C LEU A 159 3.60 -8.44 2.37
N SER A 160 2.86 -8.88 1.37
CA SER A 160 3.23 -8.74 -0.04
C SER A 160 3.33 -7.28 -0.49
N ARG A 161 2.41 -6.41 -0.03
CA ARG A 161 2.45 -4.97 -0.33
C ARG A 161 3.66 -4.28 0.30
N ILE A 162 3.89 -4.51 1.60
CA ILE A 162 5.04 -3.95 2.34
C ILE A 162 6.34 -4.42 1.68
N TYR A 163 6.50 -5.74 1.49
CA TYR A 163 7.66 -6.31 0.82
C TYR A 163 7.91 -5.70 -0.56
N SER A 164 6.87 -5.56 -1.39
CA SER A 164 6.99 -4.99 -2.73
C SER A 164 7.42 -3.52 -2.71
N ARG A 165 6.88 -2.72 -1.77
CA ARG A 165 7.24 -1.31 -1.59
C ARG A 165 8.70 -1.18 -1.14
N THR A 166 9.12 -1.95 -0.13
CA THR A 166 10.50 -1.94 0.37
C THR A 166 11.49 -2.43 -0.68
N MET A 167 11.14 -3.47 -1.45
CA MET A 167 11.99 -3.94 -2.56
C MET A 167 12.17 -2.88 -3.65
N ALA A 168 11.15 -2.04 -3.87
CA ALA A 168 11.22 -0.93 -4.81
C ALA A 168 12.07 0.24 -4.28
N SER A 169 11.95 0.59 -2.99
CA SER A 169 12.77 1.64 -2.36
C SER A 169 14.25 1.24 -2.28
N LEU A 170 14.55 -0.06 -2.09
CA LEU A 170 15.90 -0.60 -2.09
C LEU A 170 16.48 -0.84 -3.50
N LYS A 171 15.79 -0.45 -4.57
CA LYS A 171 16.27 -0.70 -5.93
C LYS A 171 17.67 -0.10 -6.13
N ALA A 172 18.59 -0.90 -6.68
CA ALA A 172 20.01 -0.58 -6.84
C ALA A 172 20.81 -0.42 -5.53
N SER A 173 20.22 -0.74 -4.37
CA SER A 173 20.92 -0.86 -3.10
C SER A 173 21.53 -2.26 -2.91
N HIS A 174 22.66 -2.35 -2.21
CA HIS A 174 23.23 -3.63 -1.77
C HIS A 174 22.28 -4.43 -0.85
N TYR A 175 21.29 -3.77 -0.24
CA TYR A 175 20.32 -4.38 0.67
C TYR A 175 19.17 -5.13 -0.02
N GLN A 176 18.88 -4.83 -1.28
CA GLN A 176 17.83 -5.54 -2.02
C GLN A 176 18.06 -7.06 -2.09
N PRO A 177 19.24 -7.56 -2.53
CA PRO A 177 19.49 -9.01 -2.54
C PRO A 177 19.49 -9.63 -1.14
N ILE A 178 19.85 -8.85 -0.11
CA ILE A 178 19.83 -9.30 1.29
C ILE A 178 18.39 -9.53 1.75
N LEU A 179 17.48 -8.56 1.55
CA LEU A 179 16.07 -8.70 1.91
C LEU A 179 15.40 -9.85 1.12
N LEU A 180 15.77 -10.03 -0.16
CA LEU A 180 15.25 -11.13 -0.99
C LEU A 180 15.64 -12.50 -0.43
N GLU A 181 16.92 -12.70 -0.11
CA GLU A 181 17.42 -13.96 0.46
C GLU A 181 16.79 -14.23 1.83
N ASP A 182 16.74 -13.21 2.68
CA ASP A 182 16.16 -13.28 4.01
C ASP A 182 14.67 -13.66 3.98
N GLN A 183 13.89 -13.00 3.11
CA GLN A 183 12.46 -13.30 2.94
C GLN A 183 12.23 -14.75 2.49
N ARG A 184 13.07 -15.27 1.59
CA ARG A 184 12.99 -16.69 1.16
C ARG A 184 13.29 -17.63 2.31
N ALA A 185 14.36 -17.37 3.08
CA ALA A 185 14.73 -18.18 4.22
C ALA A 185 13.65 -18.18 5.31
N TRP A 186 13.02 -17.03 5.56
CA TRP A 186 11.90 -16.91 6.50
C TRP A 186 10.68 -17.73 6.03
N LEU A 187 10.26 -17.59 4.77
CA LEU A 187 9.14 -18.36 4.20
C LEU A 187 9.36 -19.88 4.27
N GLN A 188 10.61 -20.34 4.07
CA GLN A 188 10.95 -21.77 4.17
C GLN A 188 10.80 -22.32 5.60
N LYS A 189 11.10 -21.52 6.62
CA LYS A 189 11.04 -21.93 8.03
C LYS A 189 9.65 -21.84 8.63
N LEU A 190 8.83 -20.90 8.15
CA LEU A 190 7.52 -20.57 8.70
C LEU A 190 6.60 -21.79 8.93
N PRO A 191 6.46 -22.74 7.99
CA PRO A 191 5.63 -23.93 8.22
C PRO A 191 6.07 -24.76 9.43
N GLY A 192 7.38 -24.88 9.65
CA GLY A 192 7.93 -25.61 10.79
C GLY A 192 7.71 -24.87 12.11
N VAL A 193 7.93 -23.54 12.12
CA VAL A 193 7.70 -22.68 13.30
C VAL A 193 6.25 -22.79 13.79
N CYS A 194 5.29 -22.79 12.86
CA CYS A 194 3.86 -22.85 13.20
C CYS A 194 3.27 -24.26 13.20
N ASN A 195 4.08 -25.31 13.06
CA ASN A 195 3.64 -26.71 12.97
C ASN A 195 2.51 -26.91 11.94
N VAL A 196 2.66 -26.29 10.77
CA VAL A 196 1.70 -26.37 9.68
C VAL A 196 1.67 -27.78 9.13
N SER A 197 0.49 -28.40 9.19
CA SER A 197 0.21 -29.74 8.69
C SER A 197 -1.10 -29.72 7.90
N ALA A 198 -1.44 -30.83 7.26
CA ALA A 198 -2.73 -31.02 6.62
C ALA A 198 -3.50 -32.12 7.39
N PRO A 199 -4.66 -31.84 8.00
CA PRO A 199 -5.39 -30.56 8.00
C PRO A 199 -4.70 -29.48 8.86
N VAL A 200 -4.91 -28.21 8.49
CA VAL A 200 -4.35 -27.06 9.23
C VAL A 200 -5.15 -26.87 10.52
N THR A 201 -4.45 -26.73 11.65
CA THR A 201 -5.09 -26.53 12.96
C THR A 201 -5.33 -25.04 13.24
N GLN A 202 -6.31 -24.72 14.10
CA GLN A 202 -6.54 -23.33 14.53
C GLN A 202 -5.31 -22.70 15.20
N LYS A 203 -4.54 -23.50 15.96
CA LYS A 203 -3.29 -23.06 16.57
C LYS A 203 -2.24 -22.69 15.51
N ALA A 204 -2.15 -23.48 14.43
CA ALA A 204 -1.26 -23.16 13.31
C ALA A 204 -1.72 -21.87 12.59
N LEU A 205 -3.02 -21.68 12.36
CA LEU A 205 -3.54 -20.44 11.76
C LEU A 205 -3.22 -19.21 12.61
N GLN A 206 -3.45 -19.26 13.93
CA GLN A 206 -3.12 -18.16 14.83
C GLN A 206 -1.61 -17.83 14.82
N CYS A 207 -0.76 -18.85 14.85
CA CYS A 207 0.68 -18.66 14.72
C CYS A 207 1.06 -18.02 13.38
N LEU A 208 0.50 -18.49 12.27
CA LEU A 208 0.79 -17.95 10.94
C LEU A 208 0.40 -16.48 10.83
N ARG A 209 -0.79 -16.09 11.31
CA ARG A 209 -1.21 -14.70 11.35
C ARG A 209 -0.22 -13.86 12.15
N GLN A 210 0.17 -14.31 13.34
CA GLN A 210 1.10 -13.56 14.18
C GLN A 210 2.50 -13.43 13.54
N GLU A 211 3.05 -14.50 13.00
CA GLU A 211 4.39 -14.47 12.38
C GLU A 211 4.40 -13.62 11.11
N ILE A 212 3.34 -13.65 10.29
CA ILE A 212 3.21 -12.76 9.13
C ILE A 212 3.13 -11.30 9.59
N LYS A 213 2.33 -11.00 10.63
CA LYS A 213 2.22 -9.64 11.20
C LYS A 213 3.56 -9.11 11.66
N VAL A 214 4.25 -9.88 12.50
CA VAL A 214 5.60 -9.57 12.97
C VAL A 214 6.54 -9.34 11.79
N ARG A 215 6.47 -10.19 10.77
CA ARG A 215 7.38 -10.11 9.63
C ARG A 215 7.20 -8.82 8.83
N TYR A 216 5.95 -8.46 8.49
CA TYR A 216 5.74 -7.24 7.73
C TYR A 216 6.09 -5.99 8.55
N SER A 217 5.87 -5.99 9.87
CA SER A 217 6.26 -4.86 10.73
C SER A 217 7.78 -4.69 10.79
N LEU A 218 8.54 -5.79 10.87
CA LEU A 218 10.02 -5.72 10.83
C LEU A 218 10.53 -5.22 9.48
N ILE A 219 9.96 -5.67 8.36
CA ILE A 219 10.36 -5.18 7.03
C ILE A 219 10.11 -3.69 6.90
N ASP A 220 8.98 -3.22 7.43
CA ASP A 220 8.58 -1.82 7.38
C ASP A 220 9.50 -0.94 8.26
N SER A 221 9.63 -1.26 9.56
CA SER A 221 10.45 -0.48 10.50
C SER A 221 11.95 -0.47 10.15
N CYS A 222 12.51 -1.61 9.72
CA CYS A 222 13.92 -1.71 9.37
C CYS A 222 14.27 -1.00 8.06
N SER A 223 13.28 -0.48 7.33
CA SER A 223 13.49 0.28 6.09
C SER A 223 13.66 1.78 6.31
N GLU A 224 13.28 2.31 7.48
CA GLU A 224 13.28 3.74 7.80
C GLU A 224 14.54 4.21 8.55
N GLU A 225 15.15 3.34 9.36
CA GLU A 225 16.47 3.58 9.91
C GLU A 225 17.53 3.32 8.82
N GLY A 226 18.11 4.40 8.28
CA GLY A 226 19.16 4.32 7.25
C GLY A 226 20.15 3.17 7.52
N PRO A 227 20.23 2.15 6.64
CA PRO A 227 20.87 0.90 7.03
C PRO A 227 22.38 1.07 7.04
N GLY A 228 22.96 0.96 8.24
CA GLY A 228 24.39 1.04 8.50
C GLY A 228 25.21 0.04 7.67
N ASN A 229 25.47 -1.16 8.20
CA ASN A 229 26.09 -2.25 7.44
C ASN A 229 25.13 -3.44 7.32
N LYS A 230 25.46 -4.42 6.45
CA LYS A 230 24.65 -5.63 6.21
C LYS A 230 24.19 -6.33 7.49
N GLN A 231 25.07 -6.43 8.49
CA GLN A 231 24.76 -7.15 9.72
C GLN A 231 23.71 -6.41 10.55
N VAL A 232 23.76 -5.08 10.60
CA VAL A 232 22.75 -4.26 11.31
C VAL A 232 21.37 -4.44 10.69
N TYR A 233 21.28 -4.40 9.35
CA TYR A 233 20.00 -4.60 8.65
C TYR A 233 19.42 -6.01 8.89
N LEU A 234 20.25 -7.05 8.83
CA LEU A 234 19.82 -8.42 9.12
C LEU A 234 19.45 -8.65 10.59
N THR A 235 20.17 -8.00 11.52
CA THR A 235 19.84 -8.05 12.95
C THR A 235 18.48 -7.41 13.18
N CYS A 236 18.21 -6.26 12.58
CA CYS A 236 16.92 -5.60 12.67
C CYS A 236 15.78 -6.52 12.17
N LEU A 237 15.92 -7.12 10.99
CA LEU A 237 14.90 -8.00 10.39
C LEU A 237 14.54 -9.26 11.21
N HIS A 238 15.35 -9.59 12.22
CA HIS A 238 15.13 -10.73 13.11
C HIS A 238 14.89 -10.34 14.56
N ASP A 239 15.00 -9.05 14.91
CA ASP A 239 14.87 -8.59 16.28
C ASP A 239 13.42 -8.23 16.60
N LYS A 240 12.67 -9.21 17.11
CA LYS A 240 11.28 -9.00 17.57
C LYS A 240 11.17 -8.01 18.75
N SER A 241 12.27 -7.65 19.42
CA SER A 241 12.22 -6.65 20.50
C SER A 241 11.95 -5.24 20.00
N ILE A 242 12.31 -4.94 18.75
CA ILE A 242 12.03 -3.66 18.08
C ILE A 242 10.51 -3.40 18.01
N LEU A 243 9.71 -4.45 17.91
CA LEU A 243 8.25 -4.34 17.85
C LEU A 243 7.59 -4.07 19.21
N ARG A 244 8.28 -4.25 20.35
CA ARG A 244 7.68 -3.99 21.68
C ARG A 244 7.47 -2.50 21.98
N GLY A 245 7.97 -1.60 21.13
CA GLY A 245 7.68 -0.16 21.18
C GLY A 245 6.56 0.30 20.24
N TYR A 246 6.07 -0.58 19.38
CA TYR A 246 5.06 -0.31 18.34
C TYR A 246 3.75 -1.04 18.70
N GLY A 247 2.96 -0.45 19.61
CA GLY A 247 1.58 -0.91 19.83
C GLY A 247 1.24 -1.60 21.15
N ASP A 248 2.00 -1.38 22.23
CA ASP A 248 1.47 -1.60 23.58
C ASP A 248 0.50 -0.45 23.94
N ASN A 249 -0.66 -0.42 23.28
CA ASN A 249 -1.85 0.23 23.83
C ASN A 249 -2.66 -0.88 24.51
N PRO A 250 -2.66 -0.97 25.85
CA PRO A 250 -3.60 -1.85 26.52
C PRO A 250 -5.03 -1.36 26.23
N GLU A 251 -5.93 -2.32 26.04
CA GLU A 251 -7.38 -2.15 25.87
C GLU A 251 -8.01 -1.10 26.79
#